data_AF-A0A3S1DKT5-F1
#
_entry.id   AF-A0A3S1DKT5-F1
#
_cell.length_a   1.000
_cell.length_b   1.000
_cell.length_c   1.000
_cell.angle_alpha   90.00
_cell.angle_beta   90.00
_cell.angle_gamma   90.00
#
_symmetry.space_group_name_H-M   'P 1'
#
loop_
_entity.id
_entity.type
_entity.pdbx_description
1 polymer ?
#
loop_
_entity_poly.entity_id
_entity_poly.type
_entity_poly.pdbx_seq_one_letter_code
_entity_poly.pdbx_strand_id
1 'polypeptide(L)'
;MRFTLLAVTKSFGGFCIAGMNEDGDWIRPISQASNGRFWTRAELSIGGRFAQSGDVWDIQGSPPHRFEYPNHTEDFLLTGWRFVESLGHTAFLRFLAERCEGETDLEDVFQANGRSLCLISVDSFEDYTTNIDNKHRARMIFSSDELDVENPHTNNGNIVVKDCKWEGYLLRGERVPTVYRQIYVCIGLATANNFNGIEYPQVVGLHTNPHLEILIHYPD
;
A
#
# COMPACT_ATOMS: atom_id res chain seq x y z
N MET A 1 -17.50 -10.55 -2.90
CA MET A 1 -17.19 -9.16 -3.31
C MET A 1 -15.94 -9.19 -4.16
N ARG A 2 -15.86 -8.41 -5.23
CA ARG A 2 -14.62 -8.25 -5.98
C ARG A 2 -13.75 -7.20 -5.32
N PHE A 3 -12.45 -7.49 -5.28
CA PHE A 3 -11.43 -6.70 -4.63
C PHE A 3 -10.26 -6.59 -5.60
N THR A 4 -9.85 -5.37 -5.93
CA THR A 4 -8.62 -5.11 -6.67
C THR A 4 -7.51 -4.86 -5.68
N LEU A 5 -6.38 -5.55 -5.82
CA LEU A 5 -5.20 -5.39 -4.99
C LEU A 5 -4.45 -4.11 -5.38
N LEU A 6 -4.13 -3.24 -4.41
CA LEU A 6 -3.37 -2.00 -4.65
C LEU A 6 -2.01 -2.03 -3.95
N ALA A 7 -1.97 -2.55 -2.73
CA ALA A 7 -0.78 -2.52 -1.87
C ALA A 7 -0.36 -3.93 -1.46
N VAL A 8 0.95 -4.20 -1.52
CA VAL A 8 1.55 -5.41 -0.97
C VAL A 8 2.80 -5.01 -0.20
N THR A 9 2.79 -5.20 1.12
CA THR A 9 3.88 -4.80 2.00
C THR A 9 4.42 -5.97 2.80
N LYS A 10 5.70 -5.90 3.14
CA LYS A 10 6.35 -6.89 4.01
C LYS A 10 6.43 -6.38 5.44
N SER A 11 5.87 -7.17 6.35
CA SER A 11 5.82 -6.87 7.77
C SER A 11 6.14 -8.12 8.59
N PHE A 12 7.13 -8.02 9.47
CA PHE A 12 7.61 -9.13 10.29
C PHE A 12 7.95 -10.36 9.42
N GLY A 13 7.36 -11.53 9.72
CA GLY A 13 7.56 -12.78 8.98
C GLY A 13 6.57 -13.03 7.84
N GLY A 14 5.73 -12.06 7.47
CA GLY A 14 4.69 -12.24 6.46
C GLY A 14 4.39 -10.98 5.66
N PHE A 15 3.23 -10.98 5.01
CA PHE A 15 2.80 -9.93 4.10
C PHE A 15 1.45 -9.36 4.53
N CYS A 16 1.30 -8.05 4.35
CA CYS A 16 0.00 -7.39 4.35
C CYS A 16 -0.38 -7.08 2.91
N ILE A 17 -1.66 -7.24 2.60
CA ILE A 17 -2.22 -6.77 1.33
C ILE A 17 -3.39 -5.84 1.63
N ALA A 18 -3.59 -4.85 0.77
CA ALA A 18 -4.74 -3.96 0.85
C ALA A 18 -5.14 -3.49 -0.54
N GLY A 19 -6.39 -3.07 -0.67
CA GLY A 19 -6.92 -2.63 -1.94
C GLY A 19 -8.37 -2.19 -1.81
N MET A 20 -9.07 -2.08 -2.92
CA MET A 20 -10.42 -1.52 -2.94
C MET A 20 -11.42 -2.49 -3.56
N ASN A 21 -12.65 -2.48 -3.05
CA ASN A 21 -13.76 -3.16 -3.70
C ASN A 21 -14.26 -2.39 -4.95
N GLU A 22 -15.32 -2.91 -5.57
CA GLU A 22 -15.93 -2.26 -6.75
C GLU A 22 -16.51 -0.87 -6.44
N ASP A 23 -16.99 -0.67 -5.22
CA ASP A 23 -17.59 0.56 -4.72
C ASP A 23 -16.56 1.63 -4.30
N GLY A 24 -15.27 1.27 -4.23
CA GLY A 24 -14.18 2.16 -3.84
C GLY A 24 -13.81 2.09 -2.35
N ASP A 25 -14.44 1.22 -1.57
CA ASP A 25 -14.09 1.05 -0.16
C ASP A 25 -12.76 0.32 -0.03
N TRP A 26 -11.89 0.83 0.84
CA TRP A 26 -10.68 0.14 1.25
C TRP A 26 -10.99 -1.14 2.01
N ILE A 27 -10.26 -2.20 1.65
CA ILE A 27 -10.33 -3.52 2.27
C ILE A 27 -8.90 -3.98 2.55
N ARG A 28 -8.67 -4.41 3.79
CA ARG A 28 -7.47 -5.11 4.21
C ARG A 28 -7.85 -6.56 4.55
N PRO A 29 -7.78 -7.46 3.57
CA PRO A 29 -8.18 -8.84 3.81
C PRO A 29 -7.17 -9.52 4.74
N ILE A 30 -7.67 -10.19 5.77
CA ILE A 30 -6.89 -10.94 6.75
C ILE A 30 -7.12 -12.43 6.51
N SER A 31 -6.03 -13.16 6.25
CA SER A 31 -6.10 -14.62 6.16
C SER A 31 -6.38 -15.24 7.53
N GLN A 32 -7.34 -16.17 7.58
CA GLN A 32 -7.59 -17.00 8.76
C GLN A 32 -6.75 -18.29 8.78
N ALA A 33 -6.02 -18.60 7.70
CA ALA A 33 -5.25 -19.84 7.61
C ALA A 33 -3.89 -19.75 8.34
N SER A 34 -3.38 -18.55 8.56
CA SER A 34 -2.20 -18.27 9.39
C SER A 34 -2.59 -17.95 10.84
N ASN A 35 -1.76 -18.34 11.81
CA ASN A 35 -1.88 -17.92 13.22
C ASN A 35 -1.52 -16.42 13.38
N GLY A 36 -2.26 -15.53 12.72
CA GLY A 36 -2.05 -14.08 12.78
C GLY A 36 -2.63 -13.34 11.57
N ARG A 37 -2.45 -12.01 11.58
CA ARG A 37 -2.99 -11.07 10.59
C ARG A 37 -2.26 -11.04 9.23
N PHE A 38 -1.18 -11.81 9.08
CA PHE A 38 -0.26 -11.71 7.95
C PHE A 38 -0.38 -12.90 7.02
N TRP A 39 -0.43 -12.62 5.73
CA TRP A 39 -0.37 -13.63 4.69
C TRP A 39 1.02 -14.25 4.62
N THR A 40 1.07 -15.56 4.41
CA THR A 40 2.30 -16.26 4.05
C THR A 40 2.59 -16.10 2.56
N ARG A 41 3.86 -16.34 2.17
CA ARG A 41 4.24 -16.32 0.75
C ARG A 41 3.45 -17.33 -0.08
N ALA A 42 3.18 -18.50 0.49
CA ALA A 42 2.49 -19.58 -0.20
C ALA A 42 1.03 -19.20 -0.52
N GLU A 43 0.34 -18.53 0.41
CA GLU A 43 -1.03 -18.07 0.18
C GLU A 43 -1.11 -16.96 -0.89
N LEU A 44 -0.08 -16.12 -0.99
CA LEU A 44 0.03 -15.08 -2.02
C LEU A 44 0.65 -15.57 -3.33
N SER A 45 0.90 -16.87 -3.48
CA SER A 45 1.43 -17.43 -4.72
C SER A 45 0.31 -17.95 -5.62
N ILE A 46 0.07 -17.27 -6.73
CA ILE A 46 -1.03 -17.53 -7.68
C ILE A 46 -0.43 -17.98 -9.00
N GLY A 47 -0.69 -19.23 -9.41
CA GLY A 47 -0.27 -19.72 -10.72
C GLY A 47 1.25 -19.65 -10.98
N GLY A 48 2.06 -19.78 -9.93
CA GLY A 48 3.53 -19.72 -10.01
C GLY A 48 4.14 -18.32 -9.95
N ARG A 49 3.33 -17.27 -9.82
CA ARG A 49 3.78 -15.89 -9.55
C ARG A 49 3.30 -15.41 -8.18
N PHE A 50 3.95 -14.37 -7.67
CA PHE A 50 3.47 -13.70 -6.47
C PHE A 50 2.28 -12.77 -6.79
N ALA A 51 1.42 -12.53 -5.81
CA ALA A 51 0.35 -11.56 -5.87
C ALA A 51 0.91 -10.15 -6.13
N GLN A 52 0.21 -9.37 -6.94
CA GLN A 52 0.67 -8.06 -7.37
C GLN A 52 -0.47 -7.06 -7.48
N SER A 53 -0.15 -5.76 -7.37
CA SER A 53 -1.14 -4.70 -7.60
C SER A 53 -1.77 -4.81 -8.99
N GLY A 54 -3.08 -4.61 -9.06
CA GLY A 54 -3.91 -4.85 -10.24
C GLY A 54 -4.48 -6.26 -10.34
N ASP A 55 -4.10 -7.19 -9.45
CA ASP A 55 -4.81 -8.47 -9.33
C ASP A 55 -6.21 -8.26 -8.77
N VAL A 56 -7.20 -8.92 -9.37
CA VAL A 56 -8.61 -8.89 -8.96
C VAL A 56 -9.00 -10.23 -8.37
N TRP A 57 -9.51 -10.20 -7.15
CA TRP A 57 -9.91 -11.39 -6.41
C TRP A 57 -11.39 -11.32 -6.07
N ASP A 58 -12.05 -12.46 -6.11
CA ASP A 58 -13.35 -12.66 -5.47
C ASP A 58 -13.09 -13.06 -4.01
N ILE A 59 -13.53 -12.25 -3.06
CA ILE A 59 -13.38 -12.50 -1.63
C ILE A 59 -14.73 -12.70 -0.94
N GLN A 60 -14.72 -13.52 0.11
CA GLN A 60 -15.84 -13.81 1.01
C GLN A 60 -15.36 -13.65 2.46
N GLY A 61 -16.22 -13.08 3.30
CA GLY A 61 -15.87 -12.77 4.68
C GLY A 61 -16.74 -11.68 5.26
N SER A 62 -16.27 -11.10 6.36
CA SER A 62 -16.92 -9.97 7.02
C SER A 62 -15.90 -9.11 7.76
N PRO A 63 -16.21 -7.83 8.05
CA PRO A 63 -15.45 -7.07 9.04
C PRO A 63 -15.43 -7.79 10.39
N PRO A 64 -14.36 -7.65 11.19
CA PRO A 64 -14.30 -8.23 12.52
C PRO A 64 -15.33 -7.57 13.44
N HIS A 65 -15.84 -8.32 14.43
CA HIS A 65 -16.72 -7.75 15.46
C HIS A 65 -16.01 -6.70 16.34
N ARG A 66 -14.68 -6.80 16.44
CA ARG A 66 -13.83 -5.85 17.15
C ARG A 66 -12.51 -5.73 16.41
N PHE A 67 -12.13 -4.51 16.09
CA PHE A 67 -10.82 -4.21 15.52
C PHE A 67 -9.74 -4.29 16.61
N GLU A 68 -8.59 -4.87 16.26
CA GLU A 68 -7.43 -4.92 17.15
C GLU A 68 -6.86 -3.52 17.39
N TYR A 69 -6.90 -2.68 16.34
CA TYR A 69 -6.46 -1.28 16.37
C TYR A 69 -7.60 -0.36 15.91
N PRO A 70 -7.86 0.77 16.60
CA PRO A 70 -9.01 1.64 16.28
C PRO A 70 -9.04 2.20 14.86
N ASN A 71 -7.88 2.40 14.24
CA ASN A 71 -7.70 2.95 12.90
C ASN A 71 -7.72 1.89 11.78
N HIS A 72 -7.71 0.60 12.12
CA HIS A 72 -7.74 -0.50 11.15
C HIS A 72 -9.17 -0.87 10.73
N THR A 73 -9.99 0.14 10.46
CA THR A 73 -11.42 -0.03 10.14
C THR A 73 -11.64 -0.79 8.82
N GLU A 74 -10.59 -0.90 8.01
CA GLU A 74 -10.58 -1.61 6.73
C GLU A 74 -10.33 -3.11 6.86
N ASP A 75 -10.03 -3.63 8.06
CA ASP A 75 -9.77 -5.05 8.28
C ASP A 75 -10.99 -5.92 7.89
N PHE A 76 -10.75 -6.96 7.11
CA PHE A 76 -11.80 -7.86 6.60
C PHE A 76 -11.38 -9.31 6.76
N LEU A 77 -12.08 -10.05 7.62
CA LEU A 77 -11.76 -11.44 7.93
C LEU A 77 -12.24 -12.35 6.81
N LEU A 78 -11.31 -13.00 6.11
CA LEU A 78 -11.66 -13.88 5.00
C LEU A 78 -12.13 -15.25 5.48
N THR A 79 -13.23 -15.71 4.89
CA THR A 79 -13.70 -17.11 4.95
C THR A 79 -13.42 -17.86 3.65
N GLY A 80 -13.15 -17.13 2.55
CA GLY A 80 -12.76 -17.70 1.27
C GLY A 80 -12.31 -16.62 0.28
N TRP A 81 -11.46 -17.00 -0.66
CA TRP A 81 -11.05 -16.12 -1.75
C TRP A 81 -10.68 -16.92 -3.00
N ARG A 82 -10.71 -16.25 -4.15
CA ARG A 82 -10.31 -16.81 -5.44
C ARG A 82 -9.74 -15.71 -6.34
N PHE A 83 -8.57 -15.96 -6.94
CA PHE A 83 -8.06 -15.12 -8.01
C PHE A 83 -8.98 -15.15 -9.24
N VAL A 84 -9.29 -13.98 -9.81
CA VAL A 84 -10.14 -13.84 -10.99
C VAL A 84 -9.29 -13.51 -12.21
N GLU A 85 -8.61 -12.38 -12.17
CA GLU A 85 -7.82 -11.85 -13.29
C GLU A 85 -6.77 -10.85 -12.81
N SER A 86 -5.91 -10.41 -13.73
CA SER A 86 -5.02 -9.26 -13.52
C SER A 86 -5.42 -8.16 -14.49
N LEU A 87 -5.69 -6.96 -13.98
CA LEU A 87 -5.98 -5.80 -14.82
C LEU A 87 -4.76 -5.45 -15.66
N GLY A 88 -4.98 -5.24 -16.96
CA GLY A 88 -3.96 -4.63 -17.82
C GLY A 88 -3.62 -3.22 -17.33
N HIS A 89 -2.38 -2.79 -17.55
CA HIS A 89 -1.86 -1.55 -16.96
C HIS A 89 -2.75 -0.31 -17.19
N THR A 90 -3.26 -0.12 -18.42
CA THR A 90 -4.19 0.98 -18.73
C THR A 90 -5.52 0.87 -17.96
N ALA A 91 -6.07 -0.32 -17.83
CA ALA A 91 -7.31 -0.54 -17.06
C ALA A 91 -7.07 -0.30 -15.57
N PHE A 92 -5.91 -0.70 -15.05
CA PHE A 92 -5.53 -0.46 -13.67
C PHE A 92 -5.33 1.03 -13.37
N LEU A 93 -4.63 1.78 -14.23
CA LEU A 93 -4.49 3.24 -14.05
C LEU A 93 -5.84 3.97 -14.08
N ARG A 94 -6.76 3.53 -14.96
CA ARG A 94 -8.13 4.08 -14.97
C ARG A 94 -8.86 3.77 -13.67
N PHE A 95 -8.75 2.53 -13.18
CA PHE A 95 -9.34 2.13 -11.90
C PHE A 95 -8.85 3.03 -10.74
N LEU A 96 -7.55 3.33 -10.71
CA LEU A 96 -6.94 4.21 -9.71
C LEU A 96 -7.43 5.65 -9.85
N ALA A 97 -7.43 6.20 -11.07
CA ALA A 97 -7.87 7.56 -11.34
C ALA A 97 -9.32 7.82 -10.90
N GLU A 98 -10.20 6.84 -11.08
CA GLU A 98 -11.61 6.91 -10.68
C GLU A 98 -11.82 6.82 -9.16
N ARG A 99 -10.78 6.47 -8.39
CA ARG A 99 -10.85 6.17 -6.95
C ARG A 99 -9.87 7.00 -6.12
N CYS A 100 -9.27 8.03 -6.71
CA CYS A 100 -8.46 8.96 -5.93
C CYS A 100 -9.34 9.68 -4.91
N GLU A 101 -8.83 9.72 -3.70
CA GLU A 101 -9.40 10.37 -2.54
C GLU A 101 -8.82 11.80 -2.41
N GLY A 102 -9.51 12.65 -1.65
CA GLY A 102 -9.20 14.08 -1.56
C GLY A 102 -8.39 14.47 -0.33
N GLU A 103 -8.25 15.78 -0.13
CA GLU A 103 -7.52 16.38 1.00
C GLU A 103 -8.06 15.89 2.35
N THR A 104 -9.38 15.87 2.55
CA THR A 104 -9.99 15.41 3.81
C THR A 104 -9.65 13.94 4.13
N ASP A 105 -9.70 13.05 3.14
CA ASP A 105 -9.36 11.64 3.34
C ASP A 105 -7.87 11.47 3.69
N LEU A 106 -7.00 12.26 3.06
CA LEU A 106 -5.57 12.27 3.35
C LEU A 106 -5.27 12.80 4.75
N GLU A 107 -5.90 13.90 5.16
CA GLU A 107 -5.81 14.46 6.51
C GLU A 107 -6.29 13.44 7.56
N ASP A 108 -7.43 12.79 7.32
CA ASP A 108 -7.96 11.76 8.22
C ASP A 108 -6.96 10.61 8.40
N VAL A 109 -6.28 10.18 7.33
CA VAL A 109 -5.20 9.19 7.44
C VAL A 109 -4.00 9.76 8.18
N PHE A 110 -3.51 10.96 7.88
CA PHE A 110 -2.34 11.52 8.58
C PHE A 110 -2.58 11.76 10.08
N GLN A 111 -3.83 11.96 10.49
CA GLN A 111 -4.25 12.15 11.88
C GLN A 111 -4.80 10.88 12.55
N ALA A 112 -4.82 9.74 11.86
CA ALA A 112 -5.40 8.48 12.34
C ALA A 112 -6.88 8.59 12.78
N ASN A 113 -7.66 9.42 12.09
CA ASN A 113 -9.06 9.71 12.40
C ASN A 113 -10.01 8.64 11.84
N GLY A 114 -9.91 7.41 12.33
CA GLY A 114 -10.83 6.31 11.98
C GLY A 114 -10.59 5.66 10.61
N ARG A 115 -9.48 5.99 9.95
CA ARG A 115 -9.00 5.38 8.71
C ARG A 115 -7.48 5.28 8.74
N SER A 116 -6.94 4.33 7.99
CA SER A 116 -5.50 4.05 7.93
C SER A 116 -4.97 3.84 6.52
N LEU A 117 -5.80 3.99 5.49
CA LEU A 117 -5.43 3.85 4.08
C LEU A 117 -6.05 4.98 3.24
N CYS A 118 -5.28 5.53 2.30
CA CYS A 118 -5.74 6.54 1.35
C CYS A 118 -5.05 6.37 -0.01
N LEU A 119 -5.77 6.58 -1.12
CA LEU A 119 -5.25 6.61 -2.49
C LEU A 119 -5.27 8.05 -3.02
N ILE A 120 -4.11 8.60 -3.35
CA ILE A 120 -3.99 9.97 -3.89
C ILE A 120 -3.27 10.01 -5.24
N SER A 121 -3.53 11.05 -6.03
CA SER A 121 -2.70 11.43 -7.17
C SER A 121 -1.70 12.51 -6.78
N VAL A 122 -0.51 12.44 -7.36
CA VAL A 122 0.58 13.41 -7.13
C VAL A 122 1.26 13.74 -8.46
N ASP A 123 1.94 14.88 -8.52
CA ASP A 123 2.59 15.38 -9.74
C ASP A 123 4.01 14.85 -9.89
N SER A 124 4.72 14.70 -8.78
CA SER A 124 6.08 14.18 -8.78
C SER A 124 6.45 13.53 -7.45
N PHE A 125 7.57 12.81 -7.47
CA PHE A 125 8.22 12.34 -6.25
C PHE A 125 9.73 12.34 -6.41
N GLU A 126 10.42 12.48 -5.28
CA GLU A 126 11.86 12.25 -5.15
C GLU A 126 12.07 11.03 -4.26
N ASP A 127 12.84 10.06 -4.73
CA ASP A 127 13.24 8.88 -3.96
C ASP A 127 14.68 8.98 -3.44
N TYR A 128 14.92 8.37 -2.29
CA TYR A 128 16.26 8.20 -1.73
C TYR A 128 16.28 7.08 -0.69
N THR A 129 17.48 6.72 -0.25
CA THR A 129 17.64 5.77 0.86
C THR A 129 18.33 6.42 2.04
N THR A 130 18.01 5.95 3.23
CA THR A 130 18.57 6.42 4.51
C THR A 130 19.10 5.24 5.29
N ASN A 131 20.13 5.47 6.11
CA ASN A 131 20.63 4.51 7.09
C ASN A 131 20.43 5.09 8.48
N ILE A 132 19.34 4.71 9.15
CA ILE A 132 18.99 5.17 10.49
C ILE A 132 18.85 3.93 11.38
N ASP A 133 19.47 3.94 12.56
CA ASP A 133 19.46 2.82 13.52
C ASP A 133 19.88 1.47 12.90
N ASN A 134 20.92 1.48 12.05
CA ASN A 134 21.40 0.33 11.28
C ASN A 134 20.34 -0.32 10.37
N LYS A 135 19.31 0.44 9.98
CA LYS A 135 18.29 0.01 9.02
C LYS A 135 18.39 0.85 7.76
N HIS A 136 18.66 0.17 6.65
CA HIS A 136 18.61 0.76 5.31
C HIS A 136 17.14 0.87 4.88
N ARG A 137 16.66 2.09 4.66
CA ARG A 137 15.25 2.39 4.40
C ARG A 137 15.10 3.24 3.16
N ALA A 138 14.23 2.81 2.25
CA ALA A 138 13.75 3.60 1.15
C ALA A 138 12.75 4.66 1.65
N ARG A 139 12.85 5.88 1.14
CA ARG A 139 11.97 7.01 1.44
C ARG A 139 11.60 7.73 0.16
N MET A 140 10.45 8.39 0.20
CA MET A 140 9.99 9.28 -0.87
C MET A 140 9.50 10.59 -0.28
N ILE A 141 9.66 11.66 -1.05
CA ILE A 141 8.98 12.95 -0.86
C ILE A 141 8.09 13.13 -2.09
N PHE A 142 6.85 13.54 -1.88
CA PHE A 142 5.88 13.76 -2.95
C PHE A 142 5.59 15.24 -3.12
N SER A 143 5.14 15.63 -4.29
CA SER A 143 4.63 16.98 -4.55
C SER A 143 3.33 16.90 -5.33
N SER A 144 2.38 17.75 -4.95
CA SER A 144 1.08 17.90 -5.60
C SER A 144 0.69 19.38 -5.59
N ASP A 145 0.21 19.87 -6.72
CA ASP A 145 -0.39 21.20 -6.84
C ASP A 145 -1.78 21.27 -6.19
N GLU A 146 -2.42 20.12 -5.97
CA GLU A 146 -3.80 20.01 -5.47
C GLU A 146 -3.90 19.58 -3.99
N LEU A 147 -2.88 18.91 -3.44
CA LEU A 147 -2.93 18.28 -2.11
C LEU A 147 -1.67 18.61 -1.28
N ASP A 148 -1.84 18.87 0.02
CA ASP A 148 -0.72 18.85 0.96
C ASP A 148 -0.35 17.40 1.31
N VAL A 149 0.71 16.91 0.67
CA VAL A 149 1.20 15.54 0.83
C VAL A 149 2.41 15.45 1.76
N GLU A 150 2.76 16.54 2.46
CA GLU A 150 3.87 16.54 3.40
C GLU A 150 3.51 15.73 4.65
N ASN A 151 4.35 14.74 4.98
CA ASN A 151 4.19 14.01 6.24
C ASN A 151 4.40 14.93 7.46
N PRO A 152 3.33 15.23 8.24
CA PRO A 152 3.39 16.22 9.32
C PRO A 152 4.24 15.74 10.51
N HIS A 153 4.58 14.46 10.55
CA HIS A 153 5.38 13.85 11.62
C HIS A 153 6.88 13.86 11.31
N THR A 154 7.31 14.52 10.23
CA THR A 154 8.72 14.61 9.79
C THR A 154 9.10 16.04 9.42
N ASN A 155 10.37 16.40 9.59
CA ASN A 155 10.85 17.76 9.30
C ASN A 155 10.98 18.09 7.80
N ASN A 156 10.82 17.10 6.92
CA ASN A 156 11.03 17.25 5.48
C ASN A 156 9.96 16.51 4.64
N GLY A 157 8.79 16.27 5.22
CA GLY A 157 7.64 15.68 4.55
C GLY A 157 7.85 14.24 4.04
N ASN A 158 8.93 13.55 4.42
CA ASN A 158 9.24 12.25 3.84
C ASN A 158 8.37 11.12 4.38
N ILE A 159 8.17 10.13 3.52
CA ILE A 159 7.37 8.94 3.83
C ILE A 159 8.24 7.70 3.59
N VAL A 160 8.24 6.78 4.56
CA VAL A 160 8.96 5.50 4.41
C VAL A 160 8.25 4.62 3.40
N VAL A 161 9.01 4.00 2.50
CA VAL A 161 8.46 3.08 1.49
C VAL A 161 8.41 1.67 2.05
N LYS A 162 7.22 1.07 2.05
CA LYS A 162 6.93 -0.30 2.51
C LYS A 162 6.30 -1.17 1.44
N ASP A 163 5.87 -0.58 0.33
CA ASP A 163 5.53 -1.30 -0.89
C ASP A 163 6.70 -2.20 -1.30
N CYS A 164 6.45 -3.50 -1.39
CA CYS A 164 7.50 -4.47 -1.67
C CYS A 164 8.18 -4.24 -3.03
N LYS A 165 7.44 -3.81 -4.05
CA LYS A 165 8.02 -3.57 -5.36
C LYS A 165 8.99 -2.39 -5.27
N TRP A 166 8.53 -1.24 -4.83
CA TRP A 166 9.35 -0.02 -4.78
C TRP A 166 10.45 -0.07 -3.73
N GLU A 167 10.20 -0.60 -2.52
CA GLU A 167 11.25 -0.81 -1.52
C GLU A 167 12.38 -1.69 -2.11
N GLY A 168 12.02 -2.75 -2.83
CA GLY A 168 12.98 -3.63 -3.50
C GLY A 168 13.81 -2.94 -4.59
N TYR A 169 13.18 -2.14 -5.46
CA TYR A 169 13.89 -1.37 -6.50
C TYR A 169 14.88 -0.38 -5.89
N LEU A 170 14.43 0.42 -4.93
CA LEU A 170 15.22 1.50 -4.36
C LEU A 170 16.39 0.99 -3.52
N LEU A 171 16.18 -0.03 -2.70
CA LEU A 171 17.25 -0.59 -1.86
C LEU A 171 18.32 -1.32 -2.68
N ARG A 172 17.98 -1.82 -3.88
CA ARG A 172 18.94 -2.42 -4.81
C ARG A 172 19.68 -1.39 -5.67
N GLY A 173 19.28 -0.12 -5.62
CA GLY A 173 19.84 0.94 -6.46
C GLY A 173 19.50 0.76 -7.94
N GLU A 174 18.36 0.13 -8.24
CA GLU A 174 17.88 -0.05 -9.61
C GLU A 174 17.48 1.30 -10.21
N ARG A 175 17.65 1.43 -11.53
CA ARG A 175 17.32 2.68 -12.22
C ARG A 175 15.80 2.81 -12.38
N VAL A 176 15.21 3.78 -11.69
CA VAL A 176 13.82 4.16 -11.90
C VAL A 176 13.70 5.20 -13.03
N PRO A 177 12.62 5.19 -13.82
CA PRO A 177 12.32 6.29 -14.74
C PRO A 177 12.29 7.63 -14.00
N THR A 178 12.73 8.70 -14.66
CA THR A 178 12.75 10.05 -14.08
C THR A 178 11.54 10.89 -14.49
N VAL A 179 10.70 10.38 -15.39
CA VAL A 179 9.54 11.11 -15.92
C VAL A 179 8.33 10.18 -15.87
N TYR A 180 7.32 10.60 -15.12
CA TYR A 180 6.04 9.93 -15.02
C TYR A 180 4.93 10.89 -15.46
N ARG A 181 3.95 10.35 -16.17
CA ARG A 181 2.77 11.10 -16.64
C ARG A 181 1.61 11.04 -15.65
N GLN A 182 1.57 9.97 -14.86
CA GLN A 182 0.54 9.69 -13.88
C GLN A 182 1.23 8.98 -12.71
N ILE A 183 0.95 9.43 -11.49
CA ILE A 183 1.49 8.86 -10.27
C ILE A 183 0.33 8.75 -9.27
N TYR A 184 0.08 7.53 -8.81
CA TYR A 184 -0.93 7.21 -7.82
C TYR A 184 -0.25 6.56 -6.62
N VAL A 185 -0.48 7.09 -5.43
CA VAL A 185 0.18 6.68 -4.19
C VAL A 185 -0.86 6.14 -3.22
N CYS A 186 -0.64 4.91 -2.75
CA CYS A 186 -1.38 4.38 -1.61
C CYS A 186 -0.58 4.70 -0.35
N ILE A 187 -1.16 5.54 0.51
CA ILE A 187 -0.66 5.84 1.83
C ILE A 187 -1.31 4.89 2.83
N GLY A 188 -0.52 4.34 3.74
CA GLY A 188 -1.00 3.56 4.87
C GLY A 188 -0.36 3.98 6.18
N LEU A 189 -1.00 3.73 7.31
CA LEU A 189 -0.42 3.98 8.62
C LEU A 189 0.32 2.77 9.18
N ALA A 190 1.48 3.02 9.79
CA ALA A 190 2.09 2.08 10.71
C ALA A 190 1.27 1.98 12.00
N THR A 191 1.26 0.81 12.64
CA THR A 191 0.74 0.69 14.02
C THR A 191 1.48 1.63 14.95
N ALA A 192 0.75 2.25 15.89
CA ALA A 192 1.29 3.19 16.86
C ALA A 192 2.60 2.71 17.50
N ASN A 193 3.63 3.55 17.42
CA ASN A 193 4.91 3.26 18.03
C ASN A 193 4.81 3.32 19.56
N ASN A 194 5.31 2.30 20.26
CA ASN A 194 5.30 2.24 21.73
C ASN A 194 6.03 3.41 22.43
N PHE A 195 6.89 4.15 21.72
CA PHE A 195 7.65 5.26 22.30
C PHE A 195 6.89 6.60 22.35
N ASN A 196 6.16 6.95 21.29
CA ASN A 196 5.48 8.25 21.17
C ASN A 196 3.99 8.14 20.83
N GLY A 197 3.47 6.93 20.62
CA GLY A 197 2.07 6.68 20.26
C GLY A 197 1.69 7.14 18.85
N ILE A 198 2.66 7.58 18.04
CA ILE A 198 2.38 8.12 16.70
C ILE A 198 2.29 6.99 15.68
N GLU A 199 1.29 7.09 14.82
CA GLU A 199 1.09 6.26 13.64
C GLU A 199 1.69 6.98 12.44
N TYR A 200 2.85 6.51 11.98
CA TYR A 200 3.57 7.17 10.90
C TYR A 200 3.01 6.75 9.54
N PRO A 201 2.74 7.70 8.62
CA PRO A 201 2.44 7.40 7.22
C PRO A 201 3.54 6.59 6.54
N GLN A 202 3.14 5.71 5.64
CA GLN A 202 3.99 4.83 4.84
C GLN A 202 3.47 4.76 3.41
N VAL A 203 4.37 4.70 2.43
CA VAL A 203 4.01 4.37 1.05
C VAL A 203 3.82 2.86 0.98
N VAL A 204 2.57 2.41 0.90
CA VAL A 204 2.20 0.99 0.85
C VAL A 204 1.90 0.50 -0.56
N GLY A 205 1.75 1.43 -1.51
CA GLY A 205 1.65 1.16 -2.94
C GLY A 205 2.02 2.42 -3.74
N LEU A 206 2.69 2.24 -4.88
CA LEU A 206 2.96 3.32 -5.82
C LEU A 206 2.79 2.81 -7.26
N HIS A 207 1.99 3.52 -8.04
CA HIS A 207 1.57 3.10 -9.37
C HIS A 207 1.77 4.24 -10.35
N THR A 208 2.52 3.96 -11.42
CA THR A 208 3.02 4.98 -12.31
C THR A 208 2.74 4.65 -13.77
N ASN A 209 2.70 5.69 -14.61
CA ASN A 209 2.81 5.60 -16.06
C ASN A 209 4.08 6.36 -16.51
N PRO A 210 5.12 5.71 -17.07
CA PRO A 210 5.20 4.29 -17.44
C PRO A 210 5.19 3.33 -16.24
N HIS A 211 4.79 2.09 -16.50
CA HIS A 211 4.80 1.01 -15.52
C HIS A 211 6.24 0.67 -15.12
N LEU A 212 6.48 0.57 -13.81
CA LEU A 212 7.65 -0.13 -13.28
C LEU A 212 7.29 -1.60 -13.10
N GLU A 213 7.97 -2.48 -13.86
CA GLU A 213 7.81 -3.93 -13.79
C GLU A 213 8.12 -4.47 -12.39
N ILE A 214 7.69 -5.70 -12.10
CA ILE A 214 7.98 -6.35 -10.83
C ILE A 214 9.27 -7.15 -10.99
N LEU A 215 10.20 -6.99 -10.05
CA LEU A 215 11.40 -7.82 -9.99
C LEU A 215 11.02 -9.28 -9.74
N ILE A 216 11.73 -10.20 -10.38
CA ILE A 216 11.56 -11.66 -10.22
C ILE A 216 11.63 -12.07 -8.73
N HIS A 217 12.39 -11.32 -7.93
CA HIS A 217 12.47 -11.46 -6.49
C HIS A 217 11.69 -10.33 -5.82
N TYR A 218 10.46 -10.61 -5.41
CA TYR A 218 9.80 -9.84 -4.35
C TYR A 218 10.74 -9.81 -3.12
N PRO A 219 10.93 -8.66 -2.44
CA PRO A 219 11.90 -8.56 -1.37
C PRO A 219 11.67 -9.62 -0.29
N ASP A 220 12.72 -10.42 -0.08
CA ASP A 220 12.91 -11.30 1.07
C ASP A 220 13.60 -10.56 2.22
#